data_AF-A0A520IB76-F1
#
_entry.id   AF-A0A520IB76-F1
#
_cell.length_a   1.000
_cell.length_b   1.000
_cell.length_c   1.000
_cell.angle_alpha   90.00
_cell.angle_beta   90.00
_cell.angle_gamma   90.00
#
_symmetry.space_group_name_H-M   'P 1'
#
loop_
_entity.id
_entity.type
_entity.pdbx_description
1 polymer ?
#
loop_
_entity_poly.entity_id
_entity_poly.type
_entity_poly.pdbx_seq_one_letter_code
_entity_poly.pdbx_strand_id
1 'polypeptide(L)'
;MNQDYSFLTSATAFVVAFVAAGLFTIAFKLIYQAATPYNERTLIREGNVAAAVTLGAALLGYIFPLASALEHTVSLIEFAVWALLAGVIQIVAFTIVRQVV
;
A
#
# COMPACT_ATOMS: atom_id res chain seq x y z
N MET A 1 20.75 -28.56 -11.83
CA MET A 1 20.84 -27.88 -10.52
C MET A 1 19.47 -28.02 -9.88
N ASN A 2 19.27 -29.08 -9.09
CA ASN A 2 17.97 -29.31 -8.44
C ASN A 2 17.89 -28.33 -7.27
N GLN A 3 17.13 -27.26 -7.42
CA GLN A 3 16.75 -26.43 -6.29
C GLN A 3 15.64 -27.18 -5.56
N ASP A 4 16.00 -27.92 -4.52
CA ASP A 4 15.04 -28.45 -3.55
C ASP A 4 14.49 -27.27 -2.75
N TYR A 5 13.53 -26.55 -3.33
CA TYR A 5 12.72 -25.60 -2.59
C TYR A 5 11.85 -26.42 -1.62
N SER A 6 12.36 -26.60 -0.40
CA SER A 6 11.52 -27.12 0.67
C SER A 6 10.30 -26.20 0.80
N PHE A 7 9.13 -26.78 1.02
CA PHE A 7 7.90 -25.99 1.26
C PHE A 7 8.13 -24.90 2.31
N LEU A 8 8.95 -25.18 3.33
CA LEU A 8 9.32 -24.22 4.37
C LEU A 8 10.06 -22.99 3.82
N THR A 9 10.93 -23.15 2.83
CA THR A 9 11.66 -22.05 2.20
C THR A 9 10.69 -21.11 1.47
N SER A 10 9.80 -21.66 0.65
CA SER A 10 8.80 -20.88 -0.09
C SER A 10 7.76 -20.24 0.84
N ALA A 11 7.33 -20.96 1.88
CA ALA A 11 6.41 -20.43 2.89
C ALA A 11 7.04 -19.26 3.66
N THR A 12 8.32 -19.38 4.03
CA THR A 12 9.04 -18.29 4.71
C THR A 12 9.15 -17.06 3.82
N ALA A 13 9.52 -17.24 2.54
CA ALA A 13 9.60 -16.14 1.58
C ALA A 13 8.24 -15.44 1.41
N PHE A 14 7.15 -16.21 1.31
CA PHE A 14 5.79 -15.67 1.24
C PHE A 14 5.44 -14.84 2.48
N VAL A 15 5.70 -15.36 3.69
CA VAL A 15 5.41 -14.63 4.93
C VAL A 15 6.20 -13.33 5.02
N VAL A 16 7.49 -13.33 4.65
CA VAL A 16 8.32 -12.12 4.63
C VAL A 16 7.75 -11.09 3.65
N ALA A 17 7.43 -11.51 2.42
CA ALA A 17 6.82 -10.66 1.41
C ALA A 17 5.47 -10.09 1.86
N PHE A 18 4.61 -10.92 2.45
CA PHE A 18 3.29 -10.54 2.96
C PHE A 18 3.40 -9.53 4.10
N VAL A 19 4.29 -9.77 5.07
CA VAL A 19 4.54 -8.84 6.18
C VAL A 19 5.10 -7.51 5.65
N ALA A 20 6.05 -7.55 4.72
CA ALA A 20 6.59 -6.34 4.10
C ALA A 20 5.51 -5.52 3.39
N ALA A 21 4.69 -6.17 2.55
CA ALA A 21 3.56 -5.52 1.88
C ALA A 21 2.53 -4.94 2.88
N GLY A 22 2.25 -5.67 3.97
CA GLY A 22 1.40 -5.18 5.06
C GLY A 22 1.98 -3.94 5.75
N LEU A 23 3.28 -3.93 6.06
CA LEU A 23 3.97 -2.80 6.66
C LEU A 23 3.95 -1.57 5.74
N PHE A 24 4.23 -1.74 4.45
CA PHE A 24 4.13 -0.66 3.48
C PHE A 24 2.70 -0.12 3.34
N THR A 25 1.70 -1.00 3.36
CA THR A 25 0.29 -0.60 3.31
C THR A 25 -0.11 0.20 4.55
N ILE A 26 0.34 -0.20 5.75
CA ILE A 26 0.09 0.53 6.99
C ILE A 26 0.82 1.88 6.97
N ALA A 27 2.08 1.90 6.52
CA ALA A 27 2.85 3.13 6.38
C ALA A 27 2.17 4.11 5.40
N PHE A 28 1.77 3.63 4.22
CA PHE A 28 1.02 4.41 3.24
C PHE A 28 -0.27 4.96 3.83
N LYS A 29 -1.06 4.14 4.54
CA LYS A 29 -2.25 4.60 5.26
C LYS A 29 -1.91 5.78 6.17
N LEU A 30 -0.90 5.66 7.03
CA LEU A 30 -0.54 6.73 7.98
C LEU A 30 -0.08 8.00 7.26
N ILE A 31 0.71 7.87 6.19
CA ILE A 31 1.14 9.00 5.37
C ILE A 31 -0.05 9.66 4.67
N TYR A 32 -0.96 8.86 4.10
CA TYR A 32 -2.18 9.34 3.47
C TYR A 32 -3.03 10.14 4.46
N GLN A 33 -3.31 9.59 5.64
CA GLN A 33 -4.08 10.27 6.70
C GLN A 33 -3.41 11.56 7.20
N ALA A 34 -2.08 11.66 7.12
CA ALA A 34 -1.34 12.86 7.50
C ALA A 34 -1.30 13.91 6.37
N ALA A 35 -1.31 13.45 5.12
CA ALA A 35 -1.33 14.31 3.93
C ALA A 35 -2.74 14.86 3.64
N THR A 36 -3.79 14.12 4.01
CA THR A 36 -5.17 14.58 3.90
C THR A 36 -5.53 15.51 5.08
N PRO A 37 -6.23 16.63 4.82
CA PRO A 37 -6.66 17.55 5.88
C PRO A 37 -7.87 17.02 6.67
N TYR A 38 -8.38 15.85 6.31
CA TYR A 38 -9.61 15.30 6.87
C TYR A 38 -9.30 14.38 8.04
N ASN A 39 -10.01 14.57 9.16
CA ASN A 39 -9.99 13.62 10.27
C ASN A 39 -10.86 12.40 9.94
N GLU A 40 -10.45 11.61 8.95
CA GLU A 40 -11.21 10.47 8.43
C GLU A 40 -11.57 9.49 9.54
N ARG A 41 -10.69 9.29 10.54
CA ARG A 41 -10.98 8.43 11.69
C ARG A 41 -12.19 8.90 12.48
N THR A 42 -12.33 10.22 12.66
CA THR A 42 -13.46 10.82 13.38
C THR A 42 -14.71 10.78 12.53
N LEU A 43 -14.60 11.18 11.26
CA LEU A 43 -15.70 11.14 10.29
C LEU A 43 -16.29 9.72 10.12
N ILE A 44 -15.43 8.70 10.04
CA ILE A 44 -15.87 7.30 9.96
C ILE A 44 -16.59 6.88 11.24
N ARG A 45 -16.11 7.31 12.42
CA ARG A 45 -16.77 7.03 13.71
C ARG A 45 -18.11 7.76 13.85
N GLU A 46 -18.25 8.91 13.22
CA GLU A 46 -19.50 9.67 13.13
C GLU A 46 -20.49 9.10 12.09
N GLY A 47 -20.14 7.99 11.43
CA GLY A 47 -21.01 7.31 10.47
C GLY A 47 -20.92 7.87 9.04
N ASN A 48 -19.91 8.68 8.73
CA ASN A 48 -19.70 9.17 7.36
C ASN A 48 -19.20 8.03 6.46
N VAL A 49 -20.13 7.42 5.72
CA VAL A 49 -19.84 6.36 4.75
C VAL A 49 -18.92 6.84 3.63
N ALA A 50 -19.04 8.10 3.19
CA ALA A 50 -18.19 8.64 2.14
C ALA A 50 -16.71 8.65 2.58
N ALA A 51 -16.42 9.06 3.82
CA ALA A 51 -15.06 9.03 4.36
C ALA A 51 -14.48 7.60 4.42
N ALA A 52 -15.31 6.61 4.79
CA ALA A 52 -14.90 5.20 4.81
C ALA A 52 -14.61 4.68 3.40
N VAL A 53 -15.49 4.97 2.43
CA VAL A 53 -15.33 4.55 1.03
C VAL A 53 -14.12 5.21 0.40
N THR A 54 -13.90 6.52 0.61
CA THR A 54 -12.74 7.23 0.09
C THR A 54 -11.43 6.67 0.64
N LEU A 55 -11.34 6.43 1.95
CA LEU A 55 -10.15 5.83 2.56
C LEU A 55 -9.92 4.41 2.03
N GLY A 56 -10.98 3.61 1.90
CA GLY A 56 -10.90 2.26 1.32
C GLY A 56 -10.40 2.28 -0.12
N ALA A 57 -10.96 3.15 -0.96
CA ALA A 57 -10.55 3.31 -2.35
C ALA A 57 -9.09 3.79 -2.48
N ALA A 58 -8.65 4.71 -1.61
CA ALA A 58 -7.27 5.18 -1.59
C ALA A 58 -6.29 4.05 -1.25
N LEU A 59 -6.63 3.19 -0.29
CA LEU A 59 -5.83 2.01 0.07
C LEU A 59 -5.80 0.99 -1.07
N LEU A 60 -6.94 0.69 -1.69
CA LEU A 60 -6.99 -0.21 -2.86
C LEU A 60 -6.13 0.31 -4.01
N GLY A 61 -6.18 1.61 -4.28
CA GLY A 61 -5.35 2.25 -5.30
C GLY A 61 -3.84 2.11 -5.05
N TYR A 62 -3.42 2.03 -3.79
CA TYR A 62 -2.02 1.75 -3.43
C TYR A 62 -1.67 0.25 -3.48
N ILE A 63 -2.59 -0.63 -3.06
CA ILE A 63 -2.34 -2.07 -2.99
C ILE A 63 -2.12 -2.68 -4.38
N PHE A 64 -2.81 -2.21 -5.42
CA PHE A 64 -2.62 -2.73 -6.79
C PHE A 64 -1.19 -2.58 -7.32
N PRO A 65 -0.60 -1.37 -7.36
CA PRO A 65 0.80 -1.21 -7.78
C PRO A 65 1.78 -1.86 -6.81
N LEU A 66 1.46 -1.92 -5.50
CA LEU A 66 2.28 -2.66 -4.53
C LEU A 66 2.33 -4.16 -4.83
N ALA A 67 1.19 -4.77 -5.17
CA ALA A 67 1.13 -6.18 -5.57
C ALA A 67 1.93 -6.42 -6.86
N SER A 68 1.76 -5.55 -7.86
CA SER A 68 2.53 -5.63 -9.10
C SER A 68 4.04 -5.48 -8.85
N ALA A 69 4.45 -4.57 -7.97
CA ALA A 69 5.85 -4.44 -7.57
C ALA A 69 6.38 -5.73 -6.92
N LEU A 70 5.59 -6.39 -6.10
CA LEU A 70 6.00 -7.64 -5.44
C LEU A 70 6.19 -8.78 -6.45
N GLU A 71 5.36 -8.86 -7.49
CA GLU A 71 5.46 -9.88 -8.54
C GLU A 71 6.66 -9.67 -9.49
N HIS A 72 7.08 -8.41 -9.69
CA HIS A 72 8.13 -8.07 -10.66
C HIS A 72 9.51 -7.82 -10.03
N THR A 73 9.66 -7.93 -8.72
CA THR A 73 10.93 -7.64 -8.04
C THR A 73 11.63 -8.89 -7.56
N VAL A 74 12.97 -8.89 -7.68
CA VAL A 74 13.81 -10.04 -7.31
C VAL A 74 14.34 -9.88 -5.87
N SER A 75 14.42 -8.64 -5.37
CA SER A 75 14.92 -8.34 -4.03
C SER A 75 13.96 -7.50 -3.21
N LEU A 76 14.01 -7.68 -1.88
CA LEU A 76 13.16 -6.92 -0.95
C LEU A 76 13.46 -5.41 -0.97
N ILE A 77 14.70 -5.02 -1.27
CA ILE A 77 15.10 -3.62 -1.40
C ILE A 77 14.48 -2.99 -2.65
N GLU A 78 14.51 -3.71 -3.77
CA GLU A 78 13.88 -3.27 -5.01
C GLU A 78 12.36 -3.12 -4.82
N PHE A 79 11.73 -4.10 -4.18
CA PHE A 79 10.33 -4.01 -3.77
C PHE A 79 10.04 -2.76 -2.93
N ALA A 80 10.87 -2.47 -1.93
CA ALA A 80 10.70 -1.29 -1.07
C ALA A 80 10.76 0.03 -1.84
N VAL A 81 11.65 0.14 -2.84
CA VAL A 81 11.76 1.33 -3.69
C VAL A 81 10.50 1.50 -4.55
N TRP A 82 9.99 0.41 -5.15
CA TRP A 82 8.75 0.46 -5.90
C TRP A 82 7.53 0.77 -5.03
N ALA A 83 7.47 0.19 -3.83
CA ALA A 83 6.43 0.46 -2.84
C ALA A 83 6.41 1.94 -2.43
N LEU A 84 7.59 2.55 -2.27
CA LEU A 84 7.72 3.98 -2.00
C LEU A 84 7.25 4.82 -3.19
N LEU A 85 7.71 4.50 -4.40
CA LEU A 85 7.34 5.21 -5.63
C LEU A 85 5.84 5.17 -5.87
N ALA A 86 5.21 4.00 -5.72
CA ALA A 86 3.76 3.84 -5.81
C ALA A 86 3.03 4.74 -4.81
N GLY A 87 3.54 4.85 -3.58
CA GLY A 87 2.96 5.70 -2.54
C GLY A 87 3.05 7.18 -2.90
N VAL A 88 4.21 7.62 -3.40
CA VAL A 88 4.41 9.00 -3.87
C VAL A 88 3.46 9.33 -5.02
N ILE A 89 3.39 8.47 -6.04
CA ILE A 89 2.51 8.68 -7.20
C ILE A 89 1.05 8.76 -6.76
N GLN A 90 0.61 7.89 -5.85
CA GLN A 90 -0.75 7.86 -5.34
C GLN A 90 -1.11 9.16 -4.59
N ILE A 91 -0.20 9.69 -3.75
CA ILE A 91 -0.42 10.97 -3.05
C ILE A 91 -0.45 12.15 -4.01
N VAL A 92 0.44 12.16 -5.01
CA VAL A 92 0.46 13.19 -6.05
C VAL A 92 -0.85 13.17 -6.85
N ALA A 93 -1.29 11.99 -7.30
CA ALA A 93 -2.55 11.83 -8.02
C ALA A 93 -3.75 12.34 -7.20
N PHE A 94 -3.83 11.96 -5.92
CA PHE A 94 -4.85 12.48 -5.00
C PHE A 94 -4.83 14.02 -4.92
N THR A 95 -3.64 14.59 -4.75
CA THR A 95 -3.47 16.05 -4.64
C THR A 95 -3.91 16.77 -5.91
N ILE A 96 -3.56 16.24 -7.08
CA ILE A 96 -3.97 16.79 -8.38
C ILE A 96 -5.50 16.75 -8.51
N VAL A 97 -6.12 15.59 -8.26
CA VAL A 97 -7.59 15.46 -8.37
C VAL A 97 -8.29 16.44 -7.44
N ARG A 98 -7.80 16.58 -6.20
CA ARG A 98 -8.31 17.56 -5.23
C ARG A 98 -8.17 19.02 -5.68
N GLN A 99 -7.18 19.35 -6.50
CA GLN A 99 -7.01 20.72 -7.02
C GLN A 99 -7.92 21.01 -8.21
N VAL A 100 -8.29 19.99 -8.99
CA VAL A 100 -9.10 20.11 -10.20
C VAL A 100 -10.60 20.16 -9.90
N VAL A 101 -11.04 19.45 -8.85
CA VAL A 101 -12.45 19.32 -8.43
C VAL A 101 -12.71 20.13 -7.18
#